data_AF-A0A378UFU6-F1
#
_entry.id   AF-A0A378UFU6-F1
#
_cell.length_a   1.000
_cell.length_b   1.000
_cell.length_c   1.000
_cell.angle_alpha   90.00
_cell.angle_beta   90.00
_cell.angle_gamma   90.00
#
_symmetry.space_group_name_H-M   'P 1'
#
loop_
_entity.id
_entity.type
_entity.pdbx_description
1 polymer ?
#
loop_
_entity_poly.entity_id
_entity_poly.type
_entity_poly.pdbx_seq_one_letter_code
_entity_poly.pdbx_strand_id
1 'polypeptide(L)'
;MLQQFPDIPCQLCQFHQVKTVTTDLTRNPKTEAARALYKLILSLKSSKKAVFQTALNAWYEQYRGFLNGRTFNEETGKSHCTHKRLRSAYLSLERNMAYLFTFEDYPDLHIPNTTNLLDGRFADLKQKLGGHKGMNEEGK
;
A
#
# COMPACT_ATOMS: atom_id res chain seq x y z
N MET A 1 9.51 13.47 6.49
CA MET A 1 8.33 13.93 7.26
C MET A 1 8.22 13.19 8.60
N LEU A 2 8.14 11.85 8.61
CA LEU A 2 8.07 11.06 9.87
C LEU A 2 9.26 11.28 10.83
N GLN A 3 10.45 11.61 10.32
CA GLN A 3 11.64 11.88 11.13
C GLN A 3 11.65 13.26 11.82
N GLN A 4 10.73 14.16 11.47
CA GLN A 4 10.71 15.52 12.03
C GLN A 4 9.97 15.61 13.37
N PHE A 5 9.16 14.59 13.71
CA PHE A 5 8.36 14.53 14.94
C PHE A 5 8.48 13.14 15.58
N PRO A 6 9.64 12.81 16.18
CA PRO A 6 9.90 11.47 16.70
C PRO A 6 8.95 11.08 17.84
N ASP A 7 8.44 12.05 18.59
CA ASP A 7 7.57 11.83 19.74
C ASP A 7 6.08 11.69 19.39
N ILE A 8 5.71 11.90 18.11
CA ILE A 8 4.32 11.81 17.66
C ILE A 8 4.11 10.46 16.96
N PRO A 9 3.29 9.55 17.52
CA PRO A 9 2.95 8.30 16.88
C PRO A 9 2.32 8.56 15.50
N CYS A 10 2.97 8.05 14.45
CA CYS A 10 2.50 8.22 13.10
C CYS A 10 1.95 6.91 12.55
N GLN A 11 0.76 6.96 11.94
CA GLN A 11 0.12 5.82 11.30
C GLN A 11 -0.06 6.06 9.80
N LEU A 12 0.32 5.07 8.99
CA LEU A 12 -0.07 5.01 7.59
C LEU A 12 -1.45 4.37 7.47
N CYS A 13 -2.33 5.01 6.69
CA CYS A 13 -3.66 4.49 6.45
C CYS A 13 -3.60 3.16 5.66
N GLN A 14 -4.15 2.09 6.24
CA GLN A 14 -4.16 0.78 5.62
C GLN A 14 -5.01 0.75 4.34
N PHE A 15 -6.07 1.58 4.23
CA PHE A 15 -6.81 1.71 2.97
C PHE A 15 -5.93 2.22 1.82
N HIS A 16 -5.13 3.25 2.08
CA HIS A 16 -4.21 3.78 1.07
C HIS A 16 -3.10 2.78 0.74
N GLN A 17 -2.59 2.05 1.73
CA GLN A 17 -1.63 0.96 1.49
C GLN A 17 -2.21 -0.13 0.57
N VAL A 18 -3.45 -0.58 0.85
CA VAL A 18 -4.16 -1.55 0.00
C VAL A 18 -4.33 -1.01 -1.42
N LYS A 19 -4.71 0.26 -1.57
CA LYS A 19 -4.86 0.91 -2.88
C LYS A 19 -3.54 0.95 -3.65
N THR A 20 -2.45 1.37 -3.02
CA THR A 20 -1.11 1.43 -3.62
C THR A 20 -0.68 0.06 -4.14
N VAL A 21 -0.76 -0.97 -3.28
CA VAL A 21 -0.40 -2.35 -3.67
C VAL A 21 -1.32 -2.88 -4.77
N THR A 22 -2.63 -2.62 -4.68
CA THR A 22 -3.59 -3.03 -5.72
C THR A 22 -3.30 -2.36 -7.06
N THR A 23 -2.86 -1.10 -7.06
CA THR A 23 -2.44 -0.41 -8.28
C THR A 23 -1.22 -1.09 -8.90
N ASP A 24 -0.24 -1.49 -8.09
CA ASP A 24 0.97 -2.20 -8.55
C ASP A 24 0.70 -3.60 -9.08
N LEU A 25 -0.17 -4.37 -8.42
CA LEU A 25 -0.49 -5.75 -8.78
C LEU A 25 -1.61 -5.88 -9.81
N THR A 26 -2.43 -4.84 -9.95
CA THR A 26 -3.77 -4.85 -10.58
C THR A 26 -4.79 -5.66 -9.77
N ARG A 27 -6.09 -5.50 -10.08
CA ARG A 27 -7.18 -6.26 -9.43
C ARG A 27 -7.30 -7.70 -9.90
N ASN A 28 -6.68 -8.06 -11.03
CA ASN A 28 -6.67 -9.41 -11.59
C ASN A 28 -5.25 -9.82 -11.98
N PRO A 29 -4.36 -10.07 -11.00
CA PRO A 29 -2.99 -10.48 -11.30
C PRO A 29 -2.95 -11.85 -11.99
N LYS A 30 -2.06 -12.00 -12.97
CA LYS A 30 -1.95 -13.23 -13.77
C LYS A 30 -1.07 -14.30 -13.12
N THR A 31 -0.04 -13.88 -12.39
CA THR A 31 0.94 -14.77 -11.77
C THR A 31 0.49 -15.20 -10.38
N GLU A 32 0.78 -16.44 -9.99
CA GLU A 32 0.45 -16.96 -8.64
C GLU A 32 1.05 -16.12 -7.51
N ALA A 33 2.32 -15.68 -7.64
CA ALA A 33 2.96 -14.81 -6.65
C ALA A 33 2.17 -13.53 -6.39
N ALA A 34 1.77 -12.82 -7.46
CA ALA A 34 0.98 -11.60 -7.36
C ALA A 34 -0.46 -11.85 -6.86
N ARG A 35 -1.09 -12.98 -7.24
CA ARG A 35 -2.41 -13.37 -6.71
C ARG A 35 -2.36 -13.63 -5.21
N ALA A 36 -1.34 -14.34 -4.74
CA ALA A 36 -1.13 -14.62 -3.34
C ALA A 36 -0.88 -13.32 -2.54
N LEU A 37 -0.03 -12.42 -3.05
CA LEU A 37 0.20 -11.12 -2.40
C LEU A 37 -1.07 -10.25 -2.40
N TYR A 38 -1.85 -10.28 -3.48
CA TYR A 38 -3.12 -9.58 -3.58
C TYR A 38 -4.14 -10.10 -2.55
N LYS A 39 -4.25 -11.41 -2.37
CA LYS A 39 -5.10 -11.99 -1.31
C LYS A 39 -4.63 -11.56 0.08
N LEU A 40 -3.33 -11.57 0.32
CA LEU A 40 -2.76 -11.15 1.60
C LEU A 40 -3.08 -9.68 1.90
N ILE A 41 -2.85 -8.75 0.97
CA ILE A 41 -3.10 -7.33 1.22
C ILE A 41 -4.60 -7.04 1.51
N LEU A 42 -5.52 -7.81 0.95
CA LEU A 42 -6.94 -7.67 1.25
C LEU A 42 -7.29 -8.01 2.71
N SER A 43 -6.48 -8.83 3.40
CA SER A 43 -6.68 -9.14 4.82
C SER A 43 -6.07 -8.11 5.76
N LEU A 44 -5.32 -7.10 5.27
CA LEU A 44 -4.57 -6.16 6.10
C LEU A 44 -5.43 -5.49 7.18
N LYS A 45 -6.64 -5.05 6.81
CA LYS A 45 -7.54 -4.28 7.68
C LYS A 45 -8.09 -5.05 8.88
N SER A 46 -8.14 -6.38 8.78
CA SER A 46 -8.71 -7.27 9.78
C SER A 46 -7.65 -8.15 10.46
N SER A 47 -6.38 -7.99 10.09
CA SER A 47 -5.28 -8.77 10.65
C SER A 47 -4.64 -8.04 11.84
N LYS A 48 -4.02 -8.81 12.75
CA LYS A 48 -3.05 -8.27 13.71
C LYS A 48 -1.67 -8.14 13.06
N LYS A 49 -0.85 -7.21 13.53
CA LYS A 49 0.53 -6.98 13.05
C LYS A 49 1.34 -8.27 12.92
N ALA A 50 1.42 -9.05 14.00
CA ALA A 50 2.20 -10.28 14.05
C ALA A 50 1.74 -11.33 13.03
N VAL A 51 0.43 -11.49 12.87
CA VAL A 51 -0.17 -12.46 11.92
C VAL A 51 0.11 -12.03 10.49
N PHE A 52 -0.10 -10.75 10.18
CA PHE A 52 0.13 -10.21 8.84
C PHE A 52 1.61 -10.27 8.46
N GLN A 53 2.52 -9.86 9.36
CA GLN A 53 3.96 -9.92 9.13
C GLN A 53 4.43 -11.36 8.90
N THR A 54 3.94 -12.32 9.69
CA THR A 54 4.27 -13.74 9.52
C THR A 54 3.84 -14.24 8.15
N ALA A 55 2.61 -13.92 7.74
CA ALA A 55 2.09 -14.31 6.43
C ALA A 55 2.86 -13.64 5.28
N LEU A 56 3.26 -12.36 5.43
CA LEU A 56 4.08 -11.65 4.44
C LEU A 56 5.48 -12.26 4.31
N ASN A 57 6.09 -12.66 5.43
CA ASN A 57 7.38 -13.34 5.43
C ASN A 57 7.28 -14.71 4.76
N ALA A 58 6.25 -15.50 5.09
CA ALA A 58 6.02 -16.79 4.45
C ALA A 58 5.81 -16.64 2.93
N TRP A 59 5.06 -15.63 2.49
CA TRP A 59 4.90 -15.29 1.09
C TRP A 59 6.26 -14.95 0.44
N TYR A 60 7.08 -14.12 1.10
CA TYR A 60 8.41 -13.78 0.57
C TYR A 60 9.27 -15.03 0.40
N GLU A 61 9.36 -15.88 1.42
CA GLU A 61 10.15 -17.11 1.36
C GLU A 61 9.72 -18.04 0.22
N GLN A 62 8.41 -18.17 0.02
CA GLN A 62 7.85 -18.98 -1.07
C GLN A 62 8.19 -18.42 -2.45
N TYR A 63 8.19 -17.09 -2.63
CA TYR A 63 8.29 -16.45 -3.94
C TYR A 63 9.60 -15.67 -4.17
N ARG A 64 10.57 -15.70 -3.25
CA ARG A 64 11.83 -14.94 -3.36
C ARG A 64 12.62 -15.26 -4.63
N GLY A 65 12.62 -16.53 -5.06
CA GLY A 65 13.26 -16.96 -6.30
C GLY A 65 12.63 -16.31 -7.53
N PHE A 66 11.29 -16.30 -7.59
CA PHE A 66 10.53 -15.63 -8.64
C PHE A 66 10.77 -14.11 -8.62
N LEU A 67 10.71 -13.47 -7.44
CA LEU A 67 10.96 -12.03 -7.25
C LEU A 67 12.35 -11.58 -7.69
N ASN A 68 13.35 -12.42 -7.50
CA ASN A 68 14.74 -12.14 -7.85
C ASN A 68 15.07 -12.47 -9.31
N GLY A 69 14.10 -12.96 -10.09
CA GLY A 69 14.22 -13.12 -11.53
C GLY A 69 14.72 -11.85 -12.21
N ARG A 70 15.75 -12.01 -13.05
CA ARG A 70 16.34 -10.93 -13.86
C ARG A 70 16.16 -11.26 -15.33
N THR A 71 15.80 -10.23 -16.10
CA THR A 71 15.81 -10.27 -17.55
C THR A 71 17.05 -9.55 -18.04
N PHE A 72 17.82 -10.22 -18.91
CA PHE A 72 18.99 -9.65 -19.56
C PHE A 72 18.58 -9.05 -20.90
N ASN A 73 19.11 -7.87 -21.22
CA ASN A 73 18.95 -7.25 -22.52
C ASN A 73 20.27 -7.40 -23.29
N GLU A 74 20.25 -8.19 -24.37
CA GLU A 74 21.43 -8.56 -25.14
C GLU A 74 22.06 -7.36 -25.87
N GLU A 75 21.25 -6.41 -26.34
CA GLU A 75 21.71 -5.23 -27.07
C GLU A 75 22.47 -4.23 -26.18
N THR A 76 22.03 -4.07 -24.92
CA THR A 76 22.59 -3.09 -23.98
C THR A 76 23.53 -3.71 -22.95
N GLY A 77 23.60 -5.04 -22.86
CA GLY A 77 24.35 -5.77 -21.84
C GLY A 77 23.83 -5.60 -20.41
N LYS A 78 22.66 -4.97 -20.22
CA LYS A 78 22.11 -4.64 -18.88
C LYS A 78 21.08 -5.68 -18.44
N SER A 79 21.12 -6.05 -17.16
CA SER A 79 20.07 -6.86 -16.53
C SER A 79 19.14 -6.01 -15.67
N HIS A 80 17.84 -6.32 -15.70
CA HIS A 80 16.84 -5.67 -14.86
C HIS A 80 15.95 -6.70 -14.16
N CYS A 81 15.40 -6.33 -13.00
CA CYS A 81 14.40 -7.16 -12.32
C CYS A 81 13.17 -7.34 -13.21
N THR A 82 12.75 -8.58 -13.44
CA THR A 82 11.62 -8.93 -14.30
C THR A 82 10.29 -8.46 -13.67
N HIS A 83 10.15 -8.58 -12.36
CA HIS A 83 8.89 -8.34 -11.65
C HIS A 83 8.93 -7.05 -10.81
N LYS A 84 9.35 -5.93 -11.42
CA LYS A 84 9.55 -4.64 -10.72
C LYS A 84 8.35 -4.20 -9.87
N ARG A 85 7.13 -4.30 -10.42
CA ARG A 85 5.90 -3.86 -9.73
C ARG A 85 5.55 -4.76 -8.55
N LEU A 86 5.66 -6.07 -8.70
CA LEU A 86 5.46 -7.02 -7.61
C LEU A 86 6.48 -6.80 -6.48
N ARG A 87 7.74 -6.58 -6.86
CA ARG A 87 8.82 -6.27 -5.91
C ARG A 87 8.55 -4.96 -5.18
N SER A 88 8.13 -3.91 -5.90
CA SER A 88 7.75 -2.62 -5.32
C SER A 88 6.61 -2.77 -4.32
N ALA A 89 5.54 -3.50 -4.69
CA ALA A 89 4.41 -3.78 -3.82
C ALA A 89 4.84 -4.46 -2.51
N TYR A 90 5.62 -5.54 -2.59
CA TYR A 90 6.17 -6.23 -1.43
C TYR A 90 7.01 -5.31 -0.55
N LEU A 91 8.00 -4.61 -1.14
CA LEU A 91 8.91 -3.72 -0.40
C LEU A 91 8.16 -2.57 0.28
N SER A 92 7.07 -2.09 -0.32
CA SER A 92 6.23 -1.07 0.30
C SER A 92 5.58 -1.58 1.59
N LEU A 93 5.17 -2.85 1.65
CA LEU A 93 4.58 -3.45 2.85
C LEU A 93 5.63 -3.69 3.93
N GLU A 94 6.78 -4.22 3.53
CA GLU A 94 7.90 -4.48 4.44
C GLU A 94 8.38 -3.20 5.11
N ARG A 95 8.66 -2.14 4.34
CA ARG A 95 9.14 -0.86 4.87
C ARG A 95 8.12 -0.14 5.74
N ASN A 96 6.83 -0.29 5.43
CA ASN A 96 5.77 0.42 6.11
C ASN A 96 5.20 -0.35 7.30
N MET A 97 5.64 -1.60 7.57
CA MET A 97 4.98 -2.47 8.52
C MET A 97 4.75 -1.83 9.89
N ALA A 98 5.79 -1.19 10.45
CA ALA A 98 5.69 -0.54 11.76
C ALA A 98 4.58 0.53 11.78
N TYR A 99 4.45 1.30 10.70
CA TYR A 99 3.49 2.40 10.60
C TYR A 99 2.08 1.95 10.22
N LEU A 100 1.90 0.75 9.67
CA LEU A 100 0.58 0.22 9.31
C LEU A 100 -0.20 -0.27 10.53
N PHE A 101 0.49 -0.49 11.65
CA PHE A 101 -0.07 -1.06 12.87
C PHE A 101 0.23 -0.22 14.12
N THR A 102 0.56 1.07 13.97
CA THR A 102 0.82 1.98 15.10
C THR A 102 -0.31 1.99 16.12
N PHE A 103 -1.57 1.81 15.69
CA PHE A 103 -2.73 1.71 16.57
C PHE A 103 -2.68 0.52 17.54
N GLU A 104 -1.95 -0.56 17.21
CA GLU A 104 -1.74 -1.68 18.14
C GLU A 104 -0.72 -1.33 19.23
N ASP A 105 0.27 -0.50 18.91
CA ASP A 105 1.31 -0.06 19.84
C ASP A 105 0.79 1.06 20.77
N TYR A 106 -0.24 1.81 20.36
CA TYR A 106 -0.85 2.93 21.11
C TYR A 106 -2.39 2.83 21.18
N PRO A 107 -2.95 1.85 21.89
CA PRO A 107 -4.41 1.61 21.93
C PRO A 107 -5.20 2.79 22.54
N ASP A 108 -4.61 3.51 23.49
CA ASP A 108 -5.24 4.64 24.20
C ASP A 108 -5.49 5.84 23.29
N LEU A 109 -4.78 5.94 22.16
CA LEU A 109 -4.96 7.02 21.19
C LEU A 109 -6.12 6.75 20.22
N HIS A 110 -6.71 5.55 20.26
CA HIS A 110 -7.86 5.14 19.43
C HIS A 110 -7.70 5.48 17.93
N ILE A 111 -6.48 5.36 17.40
CA ILE A 111 -6.16 5.75 16.04
C ILE A 111 -6.86 4.79 15.06
N PRO A 112 -7.75 5.27 14.17
CA PRO A 112 -8.41 4.39 13.21
C PRO A 112 -7.40 3.88 12.17
N ASN A 113 -7.45 2.60 11.85
CA ASN A 113 -6.58 1.95 10.87
C ASN A 113 -6.95 2.27 9.39
N THR A 114 -8.12 2.88 9.17
CA THR A 114 -8.63 3.26 7.86
C THR A 114 -9.22 4.67 7.88
N THR A 115 -9.33 5.28 6.71
CA THR A 115 -9.81 6.66 6.52
C THR A 115 -11.32 6.77 6.31
N ASN A 116 -12.13 5.77 6.66
CA ASN A 116 -13.58 5.75 6.36
C ASN A 116 -14.29 7.05 6.78
N LEU A 117 -13.89 7.66 7.90
CA LEU A 117 -14.40 8.95 8.37
C LEU A 117 -14.05 10.12 7.44
N LEU A 118 -12.82 10.14 6.92
CA LEU A 118 -12.33 11.17 5.99
C LEU A 118 -12.87 10.96 4.58
N ASP A 119 -13.05 9.71 4.14
CA ASP A 119 -13.55 9.38 2.81
C ASP A 119 -14.97 9.92 2.58
N GLY A 120 -15.84 9.87 3.60
CA GLY A 120 -17.17 10.50 3.54
C GLY A 120 -17.10 12.02 3.37
N ARG A 121 -16.17 12.69 4.04
CA ARG A 121 -15.93 14.14 3.89
C ARG A 121 -15.39 14.48 2.50
N PHE A 122 -14.44 13.70 1.98
CA PHE A 122 -13.91 13.90 0.63
C PHE A 122 -14.96 13.63 -0.45
N ALA A 123 -15.89 12.69 -0.24
CA ALA A 123 -17.00 12.45 -1.15
C ALA A 123 -17.93 13.67 -1.22
N ASP A 124 -18.32 14.24 -0.08
CA ASP A 124 -19.13 15.46 0.00
C ASP A 124 -18.44 16.65 -0.71
N LEU A 125 -17.14 16.86 -0.43
CA LEU A 125 -16.33 17.88 -1.11
C LEU A 125 -16.30 17.69 -2.63
N LYS A 126 -16.05 16.46 -3.10
CA LYS A 126 -16.04 16.15 -4.54
C LYS A 126 -17.40 16.35 -5.19
N GLN A 127 -18.49 16.04 -4.49
CA GLN A 127 -19.85 16.27 -4.97
C GLN A 127 -20.12 17.77 -5.15
N LYS A 128 -19.81 18.58 -4.13
CA LYS A 128 -19.94 20.04 -4.17
C LYS A 128 -19.11 20.65 -5.32
N LEU A 129 -17.84 20.27 -5.42
CA LEU A 129 -16.96 20.70 -6.50
C LEU A 129 -17.41 20.19 -7.89
N GLY A 130 -18.09 19.05 -7.95
CA GLY A 130 -18.62 18.48 -9.18
C GLY A 130 -19.61 19.41 -9.89
N GLY A 131 -20.40 20.19 -9.14
CA GLY A 131 -21.30 21.21 -9.67
C GLY A 131 -20.60 22.47 -10.20
N HIS A 132 -19.31 22.63 -9.89
CA HIS A 132 -18.48 23.78 -10.26
C HIS A 132 -17.39 23.42 -11.28
N LYS A 133 -17.51 22.28 -11.97
CA LYS A 133 -16.57 21.88 -13.02
C LYS A 133 -16.56 22.93 -14.12
N GLY A 134 -15.45 23.65 -14.25
CA GLY A 134 -15.27 24.72 -15.24
C GLY A 134 -15.26 26.14 -14.65
N MET A 135 -15.41 26.31 -13.33
CA MET A 135 -15.18 27.62 -12.69
C MET A 135 -13.71 28.01 -12.76
N ASN A 136 -13.45 29.10 -13.47
CA ASN A 136 -12.22 29.86 -13.55
C ASN A 136 -12.31 31.09 -12.62
N GLU A 137 -11.16 31.63 -12.22
CA GLU A 137 -11.11 32.73 -11.23
C GLU A 137 -11.84 34.01 -11.70
N GLU A 138 -11.99 34.19 -13.02
CA GLU A 138 -12.66 35.33 -13.65
C GLU A 138 -14.19 35.32 -13.53
N GLY A 139 -14.80 34.18 -13.17
CA GLY A 139 -16.25 34.01 -13.03
C GLY A 139 -16.78 34.07 -11.60
N LYS A 140 -16.01 34.63 -10.66
CA LYS A 140 -16.41 34.84 -9.26
C LYS A 140 -17.28 36.07 -9.07
#